data_AF-A0A969EKE1-F1
#
_entry.id   AF-A0A969EKE1-F1
#
_cell.length_a   1.000
_cell.length_b   1.000
_cell.length_c   1.000
_cell.angle_alpha   90.00
_cell.angle_beta   90.00
_cell.angle_gamma   90.00
#
_symmetry.space_group_name_H-M   'P 1'
#
loop_
_entity.id
_entity.type
_entity.pdbx_description
1 polymer ?
#
loop_
_entity_poly.entity_id
_entity_poly.type
_entity_poly.pdbx_seq_one_letter_code
_entity_poly.pdbx_strand_id
1 'polypeptide(L)'
;MSLKPKKVDALLAEMQNRRIHIALVVDEYGGVAGVVTLEDIMEEIVGEIQDEYDQVEEKIYQQLNATDFIFQAHIDLDDFNKIMETDLPKDDADTLGGLIYSKMGRVPKGGEVIQTDDILLTVEQVTGRRIRKVKVQRTTDITALQL
;
A
#
# COMPACT_ATOMS: atom_id res chain seq x y z
N MET A 1 -9.95 10.19 29.60
CA MET A 1 -11.03 9.95 28.62
C MET A 1 -11.17 8.44 28.50
N SER A 2 -12.29 7.85 28.94
CA SER A 2 -12.43 6.39 29.08
C SER A 2 -12.69 5.76 27.70
N LEU A 3 -11.77 4.92 27.21
CA LEU A 3 -12.03 4.07 26.04
C LEU A 3 -12.83 2.85 26.51
N LYS A 4 -14.13 2.86 26.21
CA LYS A 4 -14.96 1.65 26.25
C LYS A 4 -14.79 0.90 24.92
N PRO A 5 -15.04 -0.41 24.87
CA PRO A 5 -15.16 -1.12 23.60
C PRO A 5 -16.23 -0.43 22.73
N LYS A 6 -15.82 0.06 21.56
CA LYS A 6 -16.67 0.76 20.60
C LYS A 6 -16.76 -0.04 19.31
N LYS A 7 -17.95 -0.08 18.74
CA LYS A 7 -18.16 -0.58 17.38
C LYS A 7 -17.46 0.34 16.39
N VAL A 8 -17.02 -0.23 15.27
CA VAL A 8 -16.32 0.46 14.16
C VAL A 8 -17.08 1.71 13.72
N ASP A 9 -18.39 1.63 13.52
CA ASP A 9 -19.26 2.75 13.12
C ASP A 9 -19.24 3.93 14.11
N ALA A 10 -19.16 3.63 15.41
CA ALA A 10 -19.13 4.65 16.45
C ALA A 10 -17.76 5.35 16.55
N LEU A 11 -16.68 4.60 16.27
CA LEU A 11 -15.33 5.15 16.18
C LEU A 11 -15.19 6.03 14.92
N LEU A 12 -15.73 5.60 13.78
CA LEU A 12 -15.78 6.39 12.55
C LEU A 12 -16.47 7.73 12.78
N ALA A 13 -17.69 7.71 13.31
CA ALA A 13 -18.47 8.92 13.54
C ALA A 13 -17.76 9.88 14.51
N GLU A 14 -17.05 9.37 15.51
CA GLU A 14 -16.28 10.21 16.43
C GLU A 14 -15.04 10.81 15.75
N MET A 15 -14.28 10.02 15.00
CA MET A 15 -13.10 10.48 14.27
C MET A 15 -13.46 11.54 13.23
N GLN A 16 -14.58 11.37 12.51
CA GLN A 16 -15.14 12.36 11.59
C GLN A 16 -15.58 13.65 12.31
N ASN A 17 -16.37 13.53 13.38
CA ASN A 17 -16.87 14.69 14.11
C ASN A 17 -15.75 15.51 14.77
N ARG A 18 -14.70 14.84 15.23
CA ARG A 18 -13.57 15.48 15.92
C ARG A 18 -12.42 15.86 14.98
N ARG A 19 -12.52 15.55 13.68
CA ARG A 19 -11.45 15.71 12.68
C ARG A 19 -10.13 15.08 13.13
N ILE A 20 -10.21 13.87 13.65
CA ILE A 20 -9.07 13.08 14.13
C ILE A 20 -8.81 11.99 13.10
N HIS A 21 -7.62 12.00 12.49
CA HIS A 21 -7.23 11.03 11.46
C HIS A 21 -6.63 9.75 12.04
N ILE A 22 -6.16 9.78 13.29
CA ILE A 22 -5.44 8.67 13.92
C ILE A 22 -5.95 8.47 15.35
N ALA A 23 -6.25 7.22 15.70
CA ALA A 23 -6.67 6.83 17.04
C ALA A 23 -5.77 5.70 17.60
N LEU A 24 -5.46 5.78 18.89
CA LEU A 24 -4.75 4.72 19.61
C LEU A 24 -5.75 3.68 20.11
N VAL A 25 -5.51 2.41 19.81
CA VAL A 25 -6.30 1.28 20.30
C VAL A 25 -5.64 0.74 21.56
N VAL A 26 -6.44 0.61 22.62
CA VAL A 26 -6.01 0.13 23.93
C VAL A 26 -6.77 -1.16 24.24
N ASP A 27 -6.07 -2.17 24.73
CA ASP A 27 -6.67 -3.43 25.19
C ASP A 27 -7.36 -3.28 26.56
N GLU A 28 -8.04 -4.33 27.00
CA GLU A 28 -8.78 -4.35 28.27
C GLU A 28 -7.89 -4.23 29.52
N TYR A 29 -6.59 -4.44 29.37
CA TYR A 29 -5.59 -4.36 30.43
C TYR A 29 -4.85 -3.02 30.44
N GLY A 30 -5.23 -2.09 29.54
CA GLY A 30 -4.61 -0.77 29.42
C GLY A 30 -3.31 -0.78 28.61
N GLY A 31 -2.98 -1.89 27.96
CA GLY A 31 -1.89 -2.02 27.00
C GLY A 31 -2.26 -1.42 25.64
N VAL A 32 -1.28 -0.91 24.92
CA VAL A 32 -1.49 -0.42 23.55
C VAL A 32 -1.60 -1.62 22.62
N ALA A 33 -2.79 -1.84 22.06
CA ALA A 33 -3.02 -2.88 21.06
C ALA A 33 -2.51 -2.45 19.68
N GLY A 34 -2.55 -1.15 19.37
CA GLY A 34 -2.08 -0.61 18.10
C GLY A 34 -2.58 0.79 17.80
N VAL A 35 -2.41 1.22 16.55
CA VAL A 35 -2.91 2.49 16.02
C VAL A 35 -3.86 2.17 14.87
N VAL A 36 -4.95 2.93 14.75
CA VAL A 36 -5.92 2.81 13.65
C VAL A 36 -6.12 4.19 13.01
N THR A 37 -6.24 4.22 11.69
CA THR A 37 -6.50 5.44 10.93
C THR A 37 -7.97 5.54 10.53
N LEU A 38 -8.40 6.75 10.15
CA LEU A 38 -9.75 6.97 9.65
C LEU A 38 -9.97 6.17 8.35
N GLU A 39 -8.93 6.09 7.53
CA GLU A 39 -8.88 5.41 6.25
C GLU A 39 -9.08 3.89 6.41
N ASP A 40 -8.42 3.26 7.40
CA ASP A 40 -8.61 1.83 7.71
C ASP A 40 -10.09 1.51 8.05
N ILE A 41 -10.73 2.39 8.81
CA ILE A 41 -12.13 2.23 9.21
C ILE A 41 -13.06 2.43 8.02
N MET A 42 -12.74 3.37 7.13
CA MET A 42 -13.50 3.60 5.91
C MET A 42 -13.37 2.42 4.93
N GLU A 43 -12.19 1.82 4.80
CA GLU A 43 -11.95 0.66 3.94
C GLU A 43 -12.81 -0.54 4.36
N GLU A 44 -12.87 -0.86 5.65
CA GLU A 44 -13.69 -1.96 6.19
C GLU A 44 -15.19 -1.78 5.91
N ILE A 45 -15.68 -0.54 5.85
CA ILE A 45 -17.10 -0.25 5.60
C ILE A 45 -17.41 -0.16 4.10
N VAL A 46 -16.50 0.42 3.32
CA VAL A 46 -16.73 0.75 1.91
C VAL A 46 -16.40 -0.41 0.98
N GLY A 47 -15.44 -1.29 1.34
CA GLY A 47 -14.97 -2.48 0.60
C GLY A 47 -15.37 -2.59 -0.87
N GLU A 48 -14.42 -2.44 -1.80
CA GLU A 48 -14.60 -2.46 -3.27
C GLU A 48 -16.03 -2.14 -3.75
N ILE A 49 -16.37 -0.85 -3.84
CA ILE A 49 -17.51 -0.43 -4.66
C ILE A 49 -17.13 -0.69 -6.13
N GLN A 50 -17.34 -1.93 -6.58
CA GLN A 50 -17.30 -2.32 -7.97
C GLN A 50 -18.58 -1.83 -8.64
N ASP A 51 -18.42 -0.90 -9.59
CA ASP A 51 -19.49 -0.48 -10.49
C ASP A 51 -19.83 -1.65 -11.43
N GLU A 52 -21.11 -2.01 -11.55
CA GLU A 52 -21.60 -3.21 -12.27
C GLU A 52 -21.44 -3.13 -13.80
N TYR A 53 -20.81 -2.07 -14.32
CA TYR A 53 -20.69 -1.79 -15.75
C TYR A 53 -19.28 -1.97 -16.35
N ASP A 54 -18.23 -2.21 -15.56
CA ASP A 54 -16.88 -2.38 -16.10
C ASP A 54 -16.52 -3.85 -16.32
N GLN A 55 -16.69 -4.31 -17.56
CA GLN A 55 -16.14 -5.59 -18.00
C GLN A 55 -14.60 -5.56 -17.97
N VAL A 56 -14.03 -6.05 -16.87
CA VAL A 56 -12.78 -6.82 -16.76
C VAL A 56 -11.57 -6.29 -17.55
N GLU A 57 -11.13 -5.07 -17.25
CA GLU A 57 -9.68 -4.79 -17.24
C GLU A 57 -9.29 -4.52 -15.79
N GLU A 58 -8.55 -5.44 -15.16
CA GLU A 58 -7.93 -5.16 -13.88
C GLU A 58 -7.11 -3.87 -14.03
N LYS A 59 -7.41 -2.84 -13.25
CA LYS A 59 -6.66 -1.58 -13.27
C LYS A 59 -5.17 -1.88 -13.16
N ILE A 60 -4.35 -1.22 -14.00
CA ILE A 60 -2.90 -1.44 -14.05
C ILE A 60 -2.22 -1.09 -12.71
N TYR A 61 -2.87 -0.23 -11.92
CA TYR A 61 -2.54 0.02 -10.52
C TYR A 61 -3.77 0.41 -9.71
N GLN A 62 -3.64 0.32 -8.39
CA GLN A 62 -4.58 0.79 -7.40
C GLN A 62 -3.80 1.58 -6.33
N GLN A 63 -4.22 2.80 -6.06
CA GLN A 63 -3.70 3.57 -4.94
C GLN A 63 -4.49 3.19 -3.68
N LEU A 64 -3.80 2.74 -2.63
CA LEU A 64 -4.40 2.39 -1.34
C LEU A 64 -4.49 3.63 -0.44
N ASN A 65 -3.42 4.43 -0.40
CA ASN A 65 -3.35 5.71 0.30
C ASN A 65 -2.30 6.64 -0.35
N ALA A 66 -1.90 7.72 0.34
CA ALA A 66 -0.95 8.70 -0.21
C ALA A 66 0.45 8.11 -0.55
N THR A 67 0.86 7.04 0.13
CA THR A 67 2.20 6.45 0.01
C THR A 67 2.19 5.01 -0.51
N ASP A 68 1.06 4.31 -0.40
CA ASP A 68 0.94 2.89 -0.72
C ASP A 68 0.10 2.65 -1.97
N PHE A 69 0.63 1.80 -2.85
CA PHE A 69 0.06 1.45 -4.14
C PHE A 69 0.19 -0.06 -4.38
N ILE A 70 -0.73 -0.63 -5.15
CA ILE A 70 -0.62 -1.98 -5.72
C ILE A 70 -0.51 -1.82 -7.23
N PHE A 71 0.56 -2.33 -7.81
CA PHE A 71 0.75 -2.34 -9.27
C PHE A 71 0.64 -3.75 -9.82
N GLN A 72 0.05 -3.86 -11.01
CA GLN A 72 0.25 -5.03 -11.85
C GLN A 72 1.70 -5.06 -12.30
N ALA A 73 2.40 -6.17 -12.09
CA ALA A 73 3.83 -6.29 -12.37
C ALA A 73 4.18 -6.19 -13.87
N HIS A 74 3.18 -6.22 -14.76
CA HIS A 74 3.36 -6.05 -16.19
C HIS A 74 3.28 -4.58 -16.64
N ILE A 75 3.10 -3.62 -15.71
CA ILE A 75 3.19 -2.19 -16.02
C ILE A 75 4.55 -1.86 -16.63
N ASP A 76 4.56 -1.01 -17.66
CA ASP A 76 5.77 -0.46 -18.26
C ASP A 76 6.48 0.47 -17.26
N LEU A 77 7.81 0.39 -17.20
CA LEU A 77 8.57 1.22 -16.25
C LEU A 77 8.45 2.72 -16.52
N ASP A 78 8.22 3.18 -17.76
CA ASP A 78 8.00 4.62 -18.04
C ASP A 78 6.70 5.09 -17.38
N ASP A 79 5.65 4.28 -17.46
CA ASP A 79 4.36 4.64 -16.87
C ASP A 79 4.41 4.51 -15.35
N PHE A 80 5.09 3.50 -14.84
CA PHE A 80 5.38 3.39 -13.40
C PHE A 80 6.14 4.61 -12.88
N ASN A 81 7.23 5.02 -13.56
CA ASN A 81 8.05 6.17 -13.20
C ASN A 81 7.24 7.47 -13.21
N LYS A 82 6.35 7.67 -14.21
CA LYS A 82 5.43 8.81 -14.24
C LYS A 82 4.44 8.82 -13.08
N ILE A 83 3.86 7.68 -12.72
CA ILE A 83 2.85 7.57 -11.65
C ILE A 83 3.50 7.77 -10.29
N MET A 84 4.64 7.14 -10.06
CA MET A 84 5.34 7.18 -8.78
C MET A 84 6.20 8.42 -8.61
N GLU A 85 6.44 9.17 -9.70
CA GLU A 85 7.39 10.29 -9.78
C GLU A 85 8.82 9.84 -9.43
N THR A 86 9.22 8.70 -10.00
CA THR A 86 10.54 8.07 -9.77
C THR A 86 11.33 7.98 -11.07
N ASP A 87 12.62 7.66 -10.98
CA ASP A 87 13.52 7.48 -12.14
C ASP A 87 14.18 6.10 -12.10
N LEU A 88 13.36 5.04 -12.00
CA LEU A 88 13.91 3.68 -12.01
C LEU A 88 14.54 3.37 -13.37
N PRO A 89 15.76 2.82 -13.40
CA PRO A 89 16.46 2.52 -14.64
C PRO A 89 15.75 1.40 -15.40
N LYS A 90 15.65 1.57 -16.73
CA LYS A 90 15.08 0.57 -17.65
C LYS A 90 16.06 -0.53 -18.07
N ASP A 91 17.36 -0.41 -17.77
CA ASP A 91 18.47 -1.32 -18.13
C ASP A 91 18.07 -2.54 -18.98
N ASP A 92 17.82 -3.68 -18.31
CA ASP A 92 17.50 -4.97 -18.93
C ASP A 92 16.00 -5.34 -18.79
N ALA A 93 15.13 -4.40 -18.44
CA ALA A 93 13.74 -4.68 -18.11
C ALA A 93 12.78 -3.57 -18.55
N ASP A 94 11.75 -3.96 -19.30
CA ASP A 94 10.70 -3.02 -19.72
C ASP A 94 9.58 -2.84 -18.68
N THR A 95 9.44 -3.80 -17.75
CA THR A 95 8.31 -3.84 -16.80
C THR A 95 8.77 -3.90 -15.35
N LEU A 96 7.91 -3.48 -14.41
CA LEU A 96 8.20 -3.55 -12.97
C LEU A 96 8.59 -4.95 -12.51
N GLY A 97 7.89 -5.98 -12.98
CA GLY A 97 8.22 -7.37 -12.70
C GLY A 97 9.58 -7.76 -13.27
N GLY A 98 9.90 -7.32 -14.49
CA GLY A 98 11.22 -7.52 -15.11
C GLY A 98 12.35 -6.90 -14.29
N LEU A 99 12.15 -5.68 -13.78
CA LEU A 99 13.13 -4.99 -12.95
C LEU A 99 13.40 -5.76 -11.66
N ILE A 100 12.34 -6.23 -10.98
CA ILE A 100 12.44 -7.05 -9.78
C ILE A 100 13.22 -8.34 -10.09
N TYR A 101 12.92 -9.00 -11.20
CA TYR A 101 13.64 -10.18 -11.66
C TYR A 101 15.12 -9.91 -11.87
N SER A 102 15.46 -8.82 -12.56
CA SER A 102 16.84 -8.44 -12.85
C SER A 102 17.62 -8.18 -11.55
N LYS A 103 17.06 -7.38 -10.63
CA LYS A 103 17.68 -7.07 -9.33
C LYS A 103 17.89 -8.32 -8.46
N MET A 104 16.97 -9.28 -8.49
CA MET A 104 17.06 -10.48 -7.66
C MET A 104 17.82 -11.64 -8.30
N GLY A 105 17.96 -11.68 -9.62
CA GLY A 105 18.57 -12.78 -10.37
C GLY A 105 17.77 -14.10 -10.31
N ARG A 106 16.56 -14.10 -9.73
CA ARG A 106 15.69 -15.27 -9.57
C ARG A 106 14.21 -14.88 -9.45
N VAL A 107 13.33 -15.88 -9.50
CA VAL A 107 11.91 -15.71 -9.14
C VAL A 107 11.82 -15.37 -7.66
N PRO A 108 11.22 -14.23 -7.28
CA PRO A 108 10.95 -13.92 -5.88
C PRO A 108 9.87 -14.82 -5.30
N LYS A 109 9.88 -14.94 -3.97
CA LYS A 109 8.73 -15.47 -3.22
C LYS A 109 7.79 -14.31 -2.85
N GLY A 110 6.51 -14.62 -2.66
CA GLY A 110 5.58 -13.66 -2.07
C GLY A 110 6.08 -13.18 -0.70
N GLY A 111 5.92 -11.89 -0.43
CA GLY A 111 6.41 -11.19 0.76
C GLY A 111 7.86 -10.73 0.70
N GLU A 112 8.64 -11.07 -0.33
CA GLU A 112 10.00 -10.54 -0.48
C GLU A 112 9.97 -9.05 -0.84
N VAL A 113 10.88 -8.28 -0.22
CA VAL A 113 10.95 -6.82 -0.33
C VAL A 113 12.26 -6.40 -0.99
N ILE A 114 12.18 -5.41 -1.87
CA ILE A 114 13.32 -4.79 -2.53
C ILE A 114 13.21 -3.29 -2.28
N GLN A 115 14.24 -2.70 -1.68
CA GLN A 115 14.36 -1.27 -1.55
C GLN A 115 15.12 -0.71 -2.76
N THR A 116 14.59 0.33 -3.38
CA THR A 116 15.27 1.09 -4.43
C THR A 116 14.94 2.55 -4.23
N ASP A 117 15.96 3.40 -4.21
CA ASP A 117 15.81 4.84 -4.03
C ASP A 117 14.91 5.17 -2.82
N ASP A 118 13.81 5.87 -3.05
CA ASP A 118 12.81 6.31 -2.09
C ASP A 118 11.54 5.43 -2.07
N ILE A 119 11.62 4.18 -2.56
CA ILE A 119 10.50 3.25 -2.56
C ILE A 119 10.87 1.83 -2.06
N LEU A 120 9.90 1.17 -1.44
CA LEU A 120 9.90 -0.27 -1.16
C LEU A 120 8.98 -0.98 -2.15
N LEU A 121 9.51 -2.00 -2.81
CA LEU A 121 8.78 -2.91 -3.69
C LEU A 121 8.60 -4.26 -2.97
N THR A 122 7.37 -4.58 -2.58
CA THR A 122 7.02 -5.85 -1.94
C THR A 122 6.27 -6.74 -2.92
N VAL A 123 6.76 -7.96 -3.12
CA VAL A 123 6.13 -8.94 -4.02
C VAL A 123 4.88 -9.51 -3.36
N GLU A 124 3.70 -9.02 -3.71
CA GLU A 124 2.44 -9.47 -3.13
C GLU A 124 1.99 -10.83 -3.68
N GLN A 125 2.06 -10.99 -5.01
CA GLN A 125 1.52 -12.18 -5.68
C GLN A 125 2.44 -12.69 -6.76
N VAL A 126 2.74 -13.99 -6.71
CA VAL A 126 3.46 -14.73 -7.76
C VAL A 126 2.61 -15.90 -8.21
N THR A 127 2.45 -16.07 -9.53
CA THR A 127 1.77 -17.23 -10.13
C THR A 127 2.75 -17.99 -11.01
N GLY A 128 3.10 -19.21 -10.60
CA GLY A 128 4.14 -19.99 -11.26
C GLY A 128 5.49 -19.28 -11.18
N ARG A 129 5.98 -18.79 -12.33
CA ARG A 129 7.21 -18.00 -12.45
C ARG A 129 6.94 -16.55 -12.88
N ARG A 130 5.75 -16.02 -12.64
CA ARG A 130 5.40 -14.64 -13.03
C ARG A 130 4.94 -13.88 -11.80
N ILE A 131 5.58 -12.75 -11.53
CA ILE A 131 5.10 -11.78 -10.55
C ILE A 131 3.83 -11.18 -11.13
N ARG A 132 2.77 -11.13 -10.33
CA ARG A 132 1.46 -10.59 -10.73
C ARG A 132 1.22 -9.22 -10.13
N LYS A 133 1.39 -9.10 -8.81
CA LYS A 133 1.14 -7.86 -8.07
C LYS A 133 2.35 -7.50 -7.23
N VAL A 134 2.63 -6.21 -7.16
CA VAL A 134 3.70 -5.62 -6.36
C VAL A 134 3.08 -4.50 -5.54
N LYS A 135 3.22 -4.57 -4.22
CA LYS A 135 2.93 -3.43 -3.34
C LYS A 135 4.12 -2.49 -3.38
N VAL A 136 3.86 -1.21 -3.59
CA VAL A 136 4.87 -0.16 -3.64
C VAL A 136 4.57 0.83 -2.55
N GLN A 137 5.56 1.15 -1.74
CA GLN A 137 5.45 2.12 -0.65
C GLN A 137 6.53 3.18 -0.81
N ARG A 138 6.15 4.47 -0.79
CA ARG A 138 7.12 5.56 -0.70
C ARG A 138 7.76 5.56 0.69
N THR A 139 9.08 5.44 0.76
CA THR A 139 9.81 5.73 2.00
C THR A 139 9.86 7.23 2.17
N THR A 140 8.93 7.77 2.95
CA THR A 140 9.13 9.11 3.48
C THR A 140 10.34 9.05 4.39
N ASP A 141 11.42 9.74 4.04
CA ASP A 141 12.51 10.01 4.97
C ASP A 141 11.90 10.59 6.25
N ILE A 142 12.03 9.87 7.38
CA ILE A 142 11.73 10.41 8.72
C ILE A 142 12.85 11.37 9.17
N THR A 143 13.71 11.82 8.24
CA THR A 143 14.94 12.57 8.52
C THR A 143 14.74 14.09 8.56
N ALA A 144 13.60 14.58 9.04
CA ALA A 144 13.35 16.02 9.21
C ALA A 144 12.48 16.36 10.45
N LEU A 145 12.74 15.73 11.59
CA LEU A 145 12.36 16.26 12.91
C LEU A 145 13.52 16.11 13.89
N GLN A 146 14.64 16.77 13.57
CA GLN A 146 15.62 17.21 14.55
C GLN A 146 15.95 18.68 14.28
N LEU A 147 15.11 19.58 14.79
CA LEU A 147 15.49 20.90 15.29
C LEU A 147 14.50 21.30 16.40
#